data_AF-A0A2E4B9I0-F1
#
_entry.id   AF-A0A2E4B9I0-F1
#
_cell.length_a   1.000
_cell.length_b   1.000
_cell.length_c   1.000
_cell.angle_alpha   90.00
_cell.angle_beta   90.00
_cell.angle_gamma   90.00
#
_symmetry.space_group_name_H-M   'P 1'
#
loop_
_entity.id
_entity.type
_entity.pdbx_description
1 polymer ?
#
loop_
_entity_poly.entity_id
_entity_poly.type
_entity_poly.pdbx_seq_one_letter_code
_entity_poly.pdbx_strand_id
1 'polypeptide(L)'
;MDVAWTGHEPFHLTREGEPFKSGLHQSFFMARKRGGFSRFMGALTGTPYEKILKQIAKLESDHAEDDAKLARKLGDVVEEVLAAYEEEEIDAEEHDLLMDAIEDADPDGRTFDRFEDDGDEFYDEDMPDAPDIKTGRRKNLDELMATTDDSFVGSFGRDEFEEFRAKMTEDFIQDSDDAVKAGDHQAAVLSDARVFANAEEGVEDVKRQIALESGLSDPDAQPEPEPEPEPEPEPVHEEDDGGITVDEDGVEWYEDEEGSWWYRDPGEPDWVLYEE
;
A
#
# COMPACT_ATOMS: atom_id res chain seq x y z
N MET A 1 85.34 6.96 -23.00
CA MET A 1 86.26 5.81 -22.85
C MET A 1 85.39 4.59 -22.72
N ASP A 2 85.17 3.97 -23.88
CA ASP A 2 84.62 2.64 -24.09
C ASP A 2 85.34 1.58 -23.25
N VAL A 3 84.60 0.58 -22.75
CA VAL A 3 84.92 -0.84 -23.00
C VAL A 3 83.63 -1.66 -22.94
N ALA A 4 83.36 -2.38 -24.03
CA ALA A 4 82.30 -3.36 -24.21
C ALA A 4 82.61 -4.69 -23.48
N TRP A 5 81.57 -5.48 -23.18
CA TRP A 5 81.69 -6.93 -23.13
C TRP A 5 80.44 -7.60 -23.71
N THR A 6 80.70 -8.62 -24.52
CA THR A 6 79.81 -9.33 -25.44
C THR A 6 79.65 -10.80 -25.02
N GLY A 7 78.51 -11.40 -25.34
CA GLY A 7 78.24 -12.86 -25.38
C GLY A 7 76.74 -13.08 -25.64
N HIS A 8 76.25 -13.44 -26.84
CA HIS A 8 76.31 -14.75 -27.56
C HIS A 8 75.93 -15.94 -26.65
N GLU A 9 74.95 -16.82 -26.89
CA GLU A 9 74.03 -17.13 -28.01
C GLU A 9 73.00 -18.20 -27.49
N PRO A 10 72.24 -18.97 -28.30
CA PRO A 10 70.79 -18.88 -28.50
C PRO A 10 69.95 -20.02 -27.87
N PHE A 11 68.63 -19.84 -27.77
CA PHE A 11 67.68 -20.96 -27.70
C PHE A 11 66.48 -20.68 -28.62
N HIS A 12 66.40 -21.43 -29.72
CA HIS A 12 65.21 -21.57 -30.55
C HIS A 12 64.43 -22.79 -30.06
N LEU A 13 63.12 -22.67 -29.76
CA LEU A 13 62.09 -23.63 -30.22
C LEU A 13 60.66 -23.10 -29.99
N THR A 14 60.08 -22.61 -31.09
CA THR A 14 58.70 -22.73 -31.61
C THR A 14 57.49 -23.13 -30.75
N ARG A 15 56.37 -22.45 -31.08
CA ARG A 15 54.94 -22.88 -31.14
C ARG A 15 54.25 -23.05 -29.78
N GLU A 16 53.06 -22.54 -29.45
CA GLU A 16 51.82 -22.11 -30.13
C GLU A 16 51.25 -20.94 -29.27
N GLY A 17 50.63 -19.87 -29.74
CA GLY A 17 49.50 -19.85 -30.65
C GLY A 17 48.17 -19.79 -29.89
N GLU A 18 47.92 -18.79 -29.02
CA GLU A 18 46.56 -18.43 -28.60
C GLU A 18 46.39 -16.92 -28.35
N PRO A 19 45.22 -16.34 -28.72
CA PRO A 19 45.07 -14.91 -28.92
C PRO A 19 44.67 -14.11 -27.68
N PHE A 20 45.15 -12.86 -27.73
CA PHE A 20 44.67 -11.65 -27.09
C PHE A 20 43.16 -11.69 -26.77
N LYS A 21 42.82 -11.85 -25.48
CA LYS A 21 41.45 -11.62 -25.01
C LYS A 21 41.19 -10.12 -24.99
N SER A 22 40.67 -9.60 -26.09
CA SER A 22 39.98 -8.32 -26.16
C SER A 22 38.87 -8.33 -25.09
N GLY A 23 38.96 -7.42 -24.13
CA GLY A 23 37.84 -7.11 -23.24
C GLY A 23 36.68 -6.60 -24.08
N LEU A 24 35.72 -7.48 -24.32
CA LEU A 24 34.42 -7.14 -24.85
C LEU A 24 33.77 -6.19 -23.84
N HIS A 25 33.61 -4.92 -24.23
CA HIS A 25 32.45 -4.17 -23.77
C HIS A 25 31.25 -5.05 -24.08
N GLN A 26 30.61 -5.59 -23.05
CA GLN A 26 29.28 -6.16 -23.20
C GLN A 26 28.34 -4.97 -23.39
N SER A 27 28.19 -4.57 -24.65
CA SER A 27 27.01 -3.84 -25.09
C SER A 27 25.82 -4.73 -24.74
N PHE A 28 25.08 -4.36 -23.70
CA PHE A 28 23.77 -4.91 -23.43
C PHE A 28 22.88 -4.46 -24.60
N PHE A 29 22.83 -5.25 -25.67
CA PHE A 29 21.76 -5.15 -26.65
C PHE A 29 20.51 -5.61 -25.91
N MET A 30 19.77 -4.68 -25.31
CA MET A 30 18.40 -4.94 -24.92
C MET A 30 17.66 -5.34 -26.19
N ALA A 31 17.25 -6.61 -26.26
CA ALA A 31 16.29 -7.05 -27.25
C ALA A 31 14.99 -6.29 -26.96
N ARG A 32 14.79 -5.16 -27.64
CA ARG A 32 13.54 -4.40 -27.64
C ARG A 32 12.46 -5.36 -28.13
N LYS A 33 11.74 -5.98 -27.19
CA LYS A 33 10.56 -6.79 -27.47
C LYS A 33 9.52 -5.79 -27.99
N ARG A 34 9.46 -5.63 -29.32
CA ARG A 34 8.40 -4.89 -30.01
C ARG A 34 7.05 -5.49 -29.59
N GLY A 35 6.45 -4.92 -28.55
CA GLY A 35 5.08 -5.19 -28.16
C GLY A 35 4.19 -4.72 -29.30
N GLY A 36 3.63 -5.67 -30.04
CA GLY A 36 2.73 -5.37 -31.13
C GLY A 36 1.43 -4.76 -30.61
N PHE A 37 1.32 -3.43 -30.70
CA PHE A 37 0.08 -2.66 -30.56
C PHE A 37 -0.88 -2.93 -31.73
N SER A 38 -1.30 -4.19 -31.87
CA SER A 38 -2.21 -4.63 -32.92
C SER A 38 -3.56 -5.03 -32.31
N ARG A 39 -4.22 -4.11 -31.58
CA ARG A 39 -5.62 -4.32 -31.15
C ARG A 39 -6.48 -3.08 -30.85
N PHE A 40 -6.07 -1.86 -31.23
CA PHE A 40 -6.92 -0.66 -31.09
C PHE A 40 -7.17 0.14 -32.38
N MET A 41 -6.80 -0.39 -33.56
CA MET A 41 -7.05 0.27 -34.85
C MET A 41 -8.50 0.05 -35.34
N GLY A 42 -9.47 0.61 -34.61
CA GLY A 42 -10.91 0.38 -34.84
C GLY A 42 -11.79 1.63 -34.88
N ALA A 43 -11.26 2.83 -34.79
CA ALA A 43 -12.03 4.07 -34.92
C ALA A 43 -11.29 5.09 -35.79
N LEU A 44 -12.06 5.82 -36.59
CA LEU A 44 -11.55 6.81 -37.54
C LEU A 44 -10.86 7.97 -36.80
N THR A 45 -9.63 8.26 -37.22
CA THR A 45 -8.84 9.50 -37.08
C THR A 45 -9.63 10.70 -36.50
N GLY A 46 -9.66 10.84 -35.18
CA GLY A 46 -10.54 11.84 -34.55
C GLY A 46 -9.80 12.89 -33.75
N THR A 47 -9.11 12.44 -32.70
CA THR A 47 -8.56 13.33 -31.67
C THR A 47 -7.12 13.75 -32.01
N PRO A 48 -6.70 14.95 -31.58
CA PRO A 48 -5.30 15.39 -31.64
C PRO A 48 -4.33 14.34 -31.06
N TYR A 49 -4.68 13.74 -29.93
CA TYR A 49 -3.97 12.62 -29.31
C TYR A 49 -3.64 11.47 -30.29
N GLU A 50 -4.65 10.91 -30.97
CA GLU A 50 -4.43 9.78 -31.88
C GLU A 50 -3.52 10.12 -33.07
N LYS A 51 -3.49 11.39 -33.50
CA LYS A 51 -2.64 11.84 -34.61
C LYS A 51 -1.19 11.87 -34.17
N ILE A 52 -0.92 12.42 -32.99
CA ILE A 52 0.42 12.52 -32.42
C ILE A 52 0.95 11.11 -32.12
N LEU A 53 0.14 10.23 -31.54
CA LEU A 53 0.53 8.83 -31.30
C LEU A 53 0.91 8.10 -32.60
N LYS A 54 0.15 8.30 -33.68
CA LYS A 54 0.49 7.75 -35.00
C LYS A 54 1.78 8.35 -35.58
N GLN A 55 2.06 9.62 -35.29
CA GLN A 55 3.29 10.28 -35.70
C GLN A 55 4.51 9.67 -35.00
N ILE A 56 4.42 9.42 -33.69
CA ILE A 56 5.47 8.74 -32.90
C ILE A 56 5.75 7.35 -33.50
N ALA A 57 4.73 6.52 -33.67
CA ALA A 57 4.88 5.18 -34.23
C ALA A 57 5.47 5.19 -35.66
N LYS A 58 5.07 6.17 -36.47
CA LYS A 58 5.62 6.34 -37.81
C LYS A 58 7.10 6.70 -37.77
N LEU A 59 7.50 7.66 -36.93
CA LEU A 59 8.89 8.06 -36.78
C LEU A 59 9.76 6.89 -36.30
N GLU A 60 9.28 6.10 -35.33
CA GLU A 60 9.97 4.90 -34.85
C GLU A 60 10.20 3.91 -36.01
N SER A 61 9.21 3.72 -36.88
CA SER A 61 9.32 2.83 -38.03
C SER A 61 10.23 3.37 -39.14
N ASP A 62 10.16 4.68 -39.44
CA ASP A 62 10.88 5.33 -40.53
C ASP A 62 12.36 5.57 -40.18
N HIS A 63 12.70 5.62 -38.90
CA HIS A 63 14.05 5.93 -38.40
C HIS A 63 14.65 4.83 -37.52
N ALA A 64 14.18 3.58 -37.65
CA ALA A 64 14.66 2.42 -36.88
C ALA A 64 16.17 2.11 -37.03
N GLU A 65 16.87 2.69 -38.00
CA GLU A 65 18.32 2.50 -38.22
C GLU A 65 19.16 3.76 -37.89
N ASP A 66 18.53 4.89 -37.53
CA ASP A 66 19.21 6.18 -37.29
C ASP A 66 18.67 6.86 -36.03
N ASP A 67 19.14 6.36 -34.89
CA ASP A 67 18.74 6.78 -33.53
C ASP A 67 18.90 8.30 -33.32
N ALA A 68 20.00 8.90 -33.82
CA ALA A 68 20.27 10.33 -33.66
C ALA A 68 19.24 11.20 -34.39
N LYS A 69 18.70 10.72 -35.50
CA LYS A 69 17.63 11.41 -36.24
C LYS A 69 16.27 11.16 -35.59
N LEU A 70 16.02 9.95 -35.10
CA LEU A 70 14.81 9.60 -34.36
C LEU A 70 14.66 10.48 -33.11
N ALA A 71 15.68 10.56 -32.25
CA ALA A 71 15.67 11.36 -31.03
C ALA A 71 15.36 12.84 -31.27
N ARG A 72 15.97 13.43 -32.32
CA ARG A 72 15.67 14.81 -32.74
C ARG A 72 14.22 14.98 -33.17
N LYS A 73 13.69 14.02 -33.94
CA LYS A 73 12.31 14.05 -34.41
C LYS A 73 11.29 13.80 -33.32
N LEU A 74 11.60 12.95 -32.36
CA LEU A 74 10.79 12.79 -31.15
C LEU A 74 10.79 14.06 -30.31
N GLY A 75 11.92 14.78 -30.22
CA GLY A 75 11.97 16.10 -29.60
C GLY A 75 11.03 17.11 -30.26
N ASP A 76 10.96 17.14 -31.60
CA ASP A 76 9.97 17.98 -32.32
C ASP A 76 8.52 17.58 -31.96
N VAL A 77 8.25 16.30 -31.67
CA VAL A 77 6.92 15.81 -31.26
C VAL A 77 6.59 16.20 -29.82
N VAL A 78 7.55 16.20 -28.90
CA VAL A 78 7.35 16.68 -27.52
C VAL A 78 6.86 18.13 -27.54
N GLU A 79 7.44 18.99 -28.38
CA GLU A 79 6.96 20.37 -28.55
C GLU A 79 5.53 20.43 -29.09
N GLU A 80 5.14 19.51 -29.98
CA GLU A 80 3.78 19.39 -30.50
C GLU A 80 2.78 18.93 -29.41
N VAL A 81 3.18 17.99 -28.55
CA VAL A 81 2.36 17.53 -27.40
C VAL A 81 2.12 18.67 -26.41
N LEU A 82 3.17 19.39 -26.04
CA LEU A 82 3.07 20.54 -25.13
C LEU A 82 2.15 21.64 -25.70
N ALA A 83 2.28 21.94 -26.99
CA ALA A 83 1.41 22.91 -27.66
C ALA A 83 -0.06 22.43 -27.69
N ALA A 84 -0.30 21.15 -27.96
CA ALA A 84 -1.66 20.60 -27.97
C ALA A 84 -2.30 20.67 -26.56
N TYR A 85 -1.52 20.46 -25.51
CA TYR A 85 -1.98 20.62 -24.12
C TYR A 85 -2.28 22.10 -23.79
N GLU A 86 -1.39 23.02 -24.16
CA GLU A 86 -1.61 24.47 -23.98
C GLU A 86 -2.84 24.99 -24.74
N GLU A 87 -3.15 24.40 -25.90
CA GLU A 87 -4.32 24.71 -26.71
C GLU A 87 -5.62 24.02 -26.22
N GLU A 88 -5.56 23.29 -25.10
CA GLU A 88 -6.65 22.48 -24.53
C GLU A 88 -7.23 21.47 -25.56
N GLU A 89 -6.41 21.04 -26.51
CA GLU A 89 -6.75 20.04 -27.53
C GLU A 89 -6.60 18.60 -27.04
N ILE A 90 -5.78 18.39 -26.02
CA ILE A 90 -5.59 17.16 -25.25
C ILE A 90 -5.69 17.48 -23.75
N ASP A 91 -6.17 16.53 -22.96
CA ASP A 91 -6.17 16.66 -21.49
C ASP A 91 -4.82 16.23 -20.88
N ALA A 92 -4.72 16.31 -19.55
CA ALA A 92 -3.48 15.99 -18.83
C ALA A 92 -3.15 14.49 -18.90
N GLU A 93 -4.16 13.62 -18.79
CA GLU A 93 -4.04 12.17 -18.96
C GLU A 93 -3.49 11.81 -20.36
N GLU A 94 -4.06 12.42 -21.41
CA GLU A 94 -3.62 12.24 -22.80
C GLU A 94 -2.21 12.79 -23.05
N HIS A 95 -1.84 13.92 -22.42
CA HIS A 95 -0.48 14.46 -22.46
C HIS A 95 0.52 13.45 -21.90
N ASP A 96 0.26 12.93 -20.70
CA ASP A 96 1.19 12.05 -20.00
C ASP A 96 1.34 10.72 -20.72
N LEU A 97 0.25 10.18 -21.26
CA LEU A 97 0.28 8.98 -22.10
C LEU A 97 1.08 9.18 -23.40
N LEU A 98 1.05 10.38 -24.00
CA LEU A 98 1.88 10.71 -25.16
C LEU A 98 3.36 10.87 -24.78
N MET A 99 3.66 11.46 -23.62
CA MET A 99 5.03 11.57 -23.13
C MET A 99 5.61 10.19 -22.89
N ASP A 100 4.91 9.29 -22.19
CA ASP A 100 5.34 7.90 -21.99
C ASP A 100 5.61 7.18 -23.33
N ALA A 101 4.73 7.36 -24.33
CA ALA A 101 4.94 6.78 -25.66
C ALA A 101 6.17 7.34 -26.38
N ILE A 102 6.52 8.61 -26.16
CA ILE A 102 7.74 9.22 -26.69
C ILE A 102 8.97 8.68 -25.97
N GLU A 103 8.95 8.59 -24.65
CA GLU A 103 10.04 8.04 -23.83
C GLU A 103 10.37 6.60 -24.24
N ASP A 104 9.33 5.77 -24.40
CA ASP A 104 9.47 4.42 -24.90
C ASP A 104 10.13 4.39 -26.27
N ALA A 105 9.76 5.30 -27.17
CA ALA A 105 10.32 5.41 -28.52
C ALA A 105 11.72 6.03 -28.57
N ASP A 106 12.14 6.76 -27.53
CA ASP A 106 13.36 7.55 -27.53
C ASP A 106 14.61 6.68 -27.31
N PRO A 107 15.53 6.60 -28.29
CA PRO A 107 16.77 5.88 -28.10
C PRO A 107 17.70 6.51 -27.04
N ASP A 108 17.53 7.79 -26.71
CA ASP A 108 18.32 8.47 -25.69
C ASP A 108 17.77 8.28 -24.26
N GLY A 109 16.57 7.68 -24.11
CA GLY A 109 15.94 7.42 -22.81
C GLY A 109 15.73 8.67 -21.96
N ARG A 110 15.37 9.79 -22.61
CA ARG A 110 15.00 11.03 -21.91
C ARG A 110 13.65 10.84 -21.23
N THR A 111 13.48 11.48 -20.08
CA THR A 111 12.22 11.54 -19.35
C THR A 111 11.68 12.96 -19.37
N PHE A 112 10.36 13.11 -19.37
CA PHE A 112 9.66 14.39 -19.42
C PHE A 112 8.76 14.55 -18.18
N ASP A 113 8.46 15.80 -17.83
CA ASP A 113 7.59 16.09 -16.68
C ASP A 113 6.15 15.63 -16.99
N ARG A 114 5.50 15.00 -16.01
CA ARG A 114 4.07 14.63 -16.07
C ARG A 114 3.21 15.72 -15.44
N PHE A 115 2.00 15.92 -15.97
CA PHE A 115 1.06 16.93 -15.44
C PHE A 115 0.04 16.35 -14.47
N GLU A 116 -0.35 15.08 -14.65
CA GLU A 116 -1.05 14.28 -13.64
C GLU A 116 0.01 13.65 -12.74
N ASP A 117 0.44 14.44 -11.76
CA ASP A 117 1.21 13.92 -10.63
C ASP A 117 0.23 13.14 -9.73
N ASP A 118 -0.07 11.89 -10.11
CA ASP A 118 -0.87 10.97 -9.28
C ASP A 118 -0.11 10.52 -8.03
N GLY A 119 1.20 10.79 -7.98
CA GLY A 119 1.99 10.70 -6.76
C GLY A 119 1.86 12.02 -6.04
N ASP A 120 1.18 12.08 -4.90
CA ASP A 120 1.26 13.30 -4.12
C ASP A 120 2.75 13.55 -3.79
N GLU A 121 3.34 14.65 -4.28
CA GLU A 121 4.66 15.14 -3.84
C GLU A 121 4.75 15.21 -2.29
N PHE A 122 3.58 15.31 -1.63
CA PHE A 122 3.42 15.20 -0.19
C PHE A 122 3.86 13.85 0.42
N TYR A 123 3.75 12.74 -0.32
CA TYR A 123 4.17 11.40 0.09
C TYR A 123 5.54 10.99 -0.49
N ASP A 124 6.03 11.67 -1.55
CA ASP A 124 7.35 11.44 -2.14
C ASP A 124 8.46 12.33 -1.56
N GLU A 125 8.10 13.40 -0.84
CA GLU A 125 9.05 14.18 -0.05
C GLU A 125 9.45 13.38 1.21
N ASP A 126 10.75 13.16 1.40
CA ASP A 126 11.38 12.47 2.54
C ASP A 126 10.75 12.97 3.86
N MET A 127 9.78 12.20 4.39
CA MET A 127 8.92 12.64 5.47
C MET A 127 9.80 13.16 6.61
N PRO A 128 9.65 14.44 7.02
CA PRO A 128 10.57 15.04 7.97
C PRO A 128 10.60 14.18 9.22
N ASP A 129 11.82 13.82 9.63
CA ASP A 129 12.04 12.93 10.77
C ASP A 129 11.19 13.41 11.95
N ALA A 130 10.33 12.52 12.44
CA ALA A 130 9.35 12.87 13.45
C ALA A 130 10.11 13.43 14.66
N PRO A 131 9.68 14.58 15.23
CA PRO A 131 10.40 15.18 16.34
C PRO A 131 10.48 14.19 17.50
N ASP A 132 11.67 14.05 18.09
CA ASP A 132 11.90 13.16 19.24
C ASP A 132 10.85 13.38 20.34
N ILE A 133 9.90 12.45 20.45
CA ILE A 133 8.86 12.50 21.47
C ILE A 133 9.53 12.18 22.81
N LYS A 134 9.62 13.19 23.67
CA LYS A 134 10.02 12.99 25.07
C LYS A 134 8.92 12.23 25.80
N THR A 135 8.97 10.90 25.71
CA THR A 135 8.15 10.03 26.54
C THR A 135 8.42 10.40 28.00
N GLY A 136 7.38 10.92 28.67
CA GLY A 136 7.48 11.38 30.04
C GLY A 136 7.77 10.22 31.00
N ARG A 137 7.90 10.55 32.30
CA ARG A 137 7.96 9.52 33.33
C ARG A 137 6.68 8.67 33.27
N ARG A 138 6.85 7.35 33.41
CA ARG A 138 5.75 6.39 33.59
C ARG A 138 4.78 6.90 34.67
N LYS A 139 3.54 7.21 34.25
CA LYS A 139 2.46 7.65 35.14
C LYS A 139 1.64 6.42 35.57
N ASN A 140 1.21 6.40 36.82
CA ASN A 140 0.31 5.35 37.31
C ASN A 140 -1.15 5.69 36.97
N LEU A 141 -2.03 4.68 37.02
CA LEU A 141 -3.46 4.87 36.74
C LEU A 141 -4.08 5.97 37.63
N ASP A 142 -3.73 6.02 38.92
CA ASP A 142 -4.18 7.07 39.83
C ASP A 142 -3.69 8.47 39.44
N GLU A 143 -2.51 8.58 38.84
CA GLU A 143 -1.94 9.85 38.37
C GLU A 143 -2.50 10.27 37.01
N LEU A 144 -2.97 9.31 36.20
CA LEU A 144 -3.75 9.56 34.99
C LEU A 144 -5.19 9.97 35.31
N MET A 145 -5.78 9.37 36.35
CA MET A 145 -7.14 9.65 36.80
C MET A 145 -7.22 10.91 37.66
N ALA A 146 -6.15 11.26 38.38
CA ALA A 146 -6.00 12.56 38.99
C ALA A 146 -5.80 13.58 37.87
N THR A 147 -6.80 14.42 37.63
CA THR A 147 -6.76 15.55 36.71
C THR A 147 -5.54 16.42 37.01
N THR A 148 -4.44 16.15 36.31
CA THR A 148 -3.15 16.81 36.59
C THR A 148 -3.24 18.31 36.31
N ASP A 149 -4.14 18.73 35.43
CA ASP A 149 -4.59 20.11 35.26
C ASP A 149 -6.01 20.08 34.68
N ASP A 150 -6.78 21.15 34.92
CA ASP A 150 -8.15 21.40 34.43
C ASP A 150 -8.18 21.62 32.89
N SER A 151 -7.32 20.92 32.16
CA SER A 151 -6.97 21.11 30.75
C SER A 151 -7.44 19.97 29.84
N PHE A 152 -8.16 18.98 30.37
CA PHE A 152 -8.75 17.92 29.54
C PHE A 152 -9.82 18.47 28.60
N VAL A 153 -10.48 19.55 28.99
CA VAL A 153 -11.33 20.35 28.11
C VAL A 153 -10.57 21.64 27.89
N GLY A 154 -10.03 21.84 26.68
CA GLY A 154 -9.51 23.15 26.31
C GLY A 154 -10.57 24.22 26.61
N SER A 155 -10.18 25.48 26.83
CA SER A 155 -11.13 26.57 27.15
C SER A 155 -12.18 26.85 26.07
N PHE A 156 -12.22 26.05 25.00
CA PHE A 156 -13.20 26.08 23.95
C PHE A 156 -14.19 24.92 24.17
N GLY A 157 -15.44 25.26 24.50
CA GLY A 157 -16.52 24.29 24.68
C GLY A 157 -16.73 23.76 26.11
N ARG A 158 -15.91 24.16 27.09
CA ARG A 158 -16.13 23.81 28.50
C ARG A 158 -17.44 24.38 29.04
N ASP A 159 -17.67 25.68 28.81
CA ASP A 159 -18.89 26.35 29.28
C ASP A 159 -20.13 25.77 28.59
N GLU A 160 -20.05 25.48 27.28
CA GLU A 160 -21.13 24.85 26.52
C GLU A 160 -21.39 23.40 26.97
N PHE A 161 -20.35 22.64 27.31
CA PHE A 161 -20.47 21.28 27.83
C PHE A 161 -21.05 21.28 29.25
N GLU A 162 -20.58 22.16 30.13
CA GLU A 162 -21.13 22.33 31.48
C GLU A 162 -22.60 22.76 31.42
N GLU A 163 -22.96 23.70 30.53
CA GLU A 163 -24.34 24.13 30.30
C GLU A 163 -25.20 22.99 29.74
N PHE A 164 -24.70 22.22 28.75
CA PHE A 164 -25.39 21.05 28.21
C PHE A 164 -25.62 19.98 29.28
N ARG A 165 -24.61 19.71 30.10
CA ARG A 165 -24.66 18.69 31.16
C ARG A 165 -25.58 19.14 32.30
N ALA A 166 -25.58 20.41 32.65
CA ALA A 166 -26.52 20.99 33.60
C ALA A 166 -27.96 20.91 33.08
N LYS A 167 -28.20 21.31 31.83
CA LYS A 167 -29.51 21.23 31.19
C LYS A 167 -30.05 19.80 31.14
N MET A 168 -29.24 18.84 30.69
CA MET A 168 -29.64 17.42 30.65
C MET A 168 -29.94 16.87 32.05
N THR A 169 -29.20 17.31 33.07
CA THR A 169 -29.45 16.92 34.46
C THR A 169 -30.77 17.51 34.98
N GLU A 170 -31.04 18.78 34.67
CA GLU A 170 -32.27 19.46 35.06
C GLU A 170 -33.50 18.86 34.36
N ASP A 171 -33.40 18.58 33.06
CA ASP A 171 -34.45 17.90 32.29
C ASP A 171 -34.74 16.51 32.88
N PHE A 172 -33.70 15.75 33.26
CA PHE A 172 -33.86 14.44 33.89
C PHE A 172 -34.50 14.51 35.28
N ILE A 173 -34.12 15.47 36.13
CA ILE A 173 -34.72 15.64 37.46
C ILE A 173 -36.19 16.02 37.32
N GLN A 174 -36.52 16.91 36.38
CA GLN A 174 -37.88 17.32 36.14
C GLN A 174 -38.75 16.17 35.63
N ASP A 175 -38.24 15.38 34.68
CA ASP A 175 -38.95 14.20 34.14
C ASP A 175 -39.12 13.11 35.22
N SER A 176 -38.10 12.92 36.06
CA SER A 176 -38.16 12.01 37.21
C SER A 176 -39.20 12.45 38.25
N ASP A 177 -39.24 13.74 38.60
CA ASP A 177 -40.22 14.27 39.55
C ASP A 177 -41.65 14.17 39.02
N ASP A 178 -41.88 14.40 37.73
CA ASP A 178 -43.19 14.22 37.10
C ASP A 178 -43.57 12.73 37.01
N ALA A 179 -42.62 11.82 36.76
CA ALA A 179 -42.85 10.38 36.78
C ALA A 179 -43.19 9.85 38.19
N VAL A 180 -42.50 10.35 39.23
CA VAL A 180 -42.82 10.07 40.65
C VAL A 180 -44.23 10.55 40.98
N LYS A 181 -44.59 11.75 40.54
CA LYS A 181 -45.92 12.34 40.75
C LYS A 181 -47.03 11.61 39.97
N ALA A 182 -46.73 11.09 38.79
CA ALA A 182 -47.63 10.27 37.98
C ALA A 182 -47.77 8.83 38.51
N GLY A 183 -46.91 8.42 39.45
CA GLY A 183 -46.90 7.07 40.02
C GLY A 183 -46.26 6.01 39.14
N ASP A 184 -45.54 6.41 38.09
CA ASP A 184 -44.87 5.56 37.08
C ASP A 184 -43.34 5.57 37.21
N HIS A 185 -42.83 5.80 38.42
CA HIS A 185 -41.39 5.87 38.72
C HIS A 185 -40.64 4.53 38.59
N GLN A 186 -41.30 3.46 38.14
CA GLN A 186 -40.70 2.15 37.88
C GLN A 186 -40.63 1.79 36.39
N ALA A 187 -41.28 2.56 35.50
CA ALA A 187 -40.96 2.48 34.09
C ALA A 187 -39.50 2.93 33.93
N ALA A 188 -38.68 2.00 33.46
CA ALA A 188 -37.26 2.19 33.32
C ALA A 188 -37.00 3.43 32.45
N VAL A 189 -36.61 4.54 33.07
CA VAL A 189 -35.93 5.66 32.41
C VAL A 189 -34.53 5.16 32.07
N LEU A 190 -34.48 4.19 31.15
CA LEU A 190 -33.30 3.75 30.45
C LEU A 190 -32.95 4.88 29.48
N SER A 191 -32.33 5.94 30.00
CA SER A 191 -31.48 6.74 29.13
C SER A 191 -30.35 5.82 28.68
N ASP A 192 -30.24 5.67 27.36
CA ASP A 192 -29.33 4.78 26.63
C ASP A 192 -27.84 5.19 26.76
N ALA A 193 -27.47 5.78 27.90
CA ALA A 193 -26.13 6.29 28.19
C ALA A 193 -25.80 6.17 29.69
N ARG A 194 -25.52 4.95 30.13
CA ARG A 194 -24.63 4.62 31.27
C ARG A 194 -24.89 5.35 32.60
N VAL A 195 -26.13 5.36 33.10
CA VAL A 195 -26.39 5.73 34.50
C VAL A 195 -26.24 4.48 35.38
N PHE A 196 -25.06 4.33 36.00
CA PHE A 196 -24.77 3.31 37.02
C PHE A 196 -25.44 3.65 38.35
N ALA A 197 -26.77 3.64 38.41
CA ALA A 197 -27.50 3.80 39.68
C ALA A 197 -27.64 2.48 40.45
N ASN A 198 -27.36 1.33 39.83
CA ASN A 198 -27.28 0.01 40.47
C ASN A 198 -26.03 -0.74 40.02
N ALA A 199 -24.87 -0.18 40.39
CA ALA A 199 -23.55 -0.64 39.98
C ALA A 199 -23.18 -2.07 40.42
N GLU A 200 -24.00 -2.75 41.23
CA GLU A 200 -23.63 -4.06 41.78
C GLU A 200 -24.39 -5.22 41.14
N GLU A 201 -25.62 -5.02 40.63
CA GLU A 201 -26.44 -6.11 40.10
C GLU A 201 -26.27 -6.29 38.57
N GLY A 202 -26.12 -5.20 37.80
CA GLY A 202 -26.00 -5.28 36.33
C GLY A 202 -24.57 -5.37 35.80
N VAL A 203 -23.56 -5.09 36.63
CA VAL A 203 -22.16 -5.06 36.18
C VAL A 203 -21.63 -6.46 35.89
N GLU A 204 -22.05 -7.47 36.65
CA GLU A 204 -21.64 -8.85 36.37
C GLU A 204 -22.24 -9.40 35.08
N ASP A 205 -23.49 -9.06 34.77
CA ASP A 205 -24.13 -9.49 33.53
C ASP A 205 -23.51 -8.80 32.30
N VAL A 206 -23.20 -7.51 32.41
CA VAL A 206 -22.48 -6.77 31.35
C VAL A 206 -21.05 -7.30 31.21
N LYS A 207 -20.36 -7.61 32.30
CA LYS A 207 -19.02 -8.22 32.26
C LYS A 207 -19.06 -9.59 31.58
N ARG A 208 -20.04 -10.43 31.91
CA ARG A 208 -20.29 -11.71 31.22
C ARG A 208 -20.59 -11.52 29.74
N GLN A 209 -21.47 -10.57 29.40
CA GLN A 209 -21.83 -10.31 28.01
C GLN A 209 -20.63 -9.83 27.19
N ILE A 210 -19.82 -8.91 27.72
CA ILE A 210 -18.61 -8.43 27.07
C ILE A 210 -17.56 -9.54 26.96
N ALA A 211 -17.38 -10.37 27.98
CA ALA A 211 -16.46 -11.51 27.92
C ALA A 211 -16.87 -12.51 26.82
N LEU A 212 -18.17 -12.77 26.69
CA LEU A 212 -18.72 -13.69 25.68
C LEU A 212 -18.66 -13.11 24.27
N GLU A 213 -18.88 -11.80 24.12
CA GLU A 213 -18.84 -11.09 22.84
C GLU A 213 -17.41 -10.80 22.36
N SER A 214 -16.49 -10.49 23.27
CA SER A 214 -15.07 -10.20 22.96
C SER A 214 -14.19 -11.44 22.89
N GLY A 215 -14.71 -12.62 23.25
CA GLY A 215 -13.94 -13.86 23.34
C GLY A 215 -12.85 -13.85 24.43
N LEU A 216 -12.88 -12.85 25.32
CA LEU A 216 -11.88 -12.68 26.38
C LEU A 216 -12.38 -13.35 27.67
N SER A 217 -11.69 -14.39 28.14
CA SER A 217 -12.05 -15.09 29.38
C SER A 217 -12.04 -14.13 30.59
N ASP A 218 -13.11 -14.17 31.39
CA ASP A 218 -13.22 -13.38 32.62
C ASP A 218 -12.14 -13.86 33.64
N PRO A 219 -11.20 -12.99 34.05
CA PRO A 219 -10.13 -13.37 34.97
C PRO A 219 -10.61 -13.67 36.41
N ASP A 220 -11.85 -13.31 36.76
CA ASP A 220 -12.45 -13.59 38.07
C ASP A 220 -13.42 -14.80 38.06
N ALA A 221 -13.66 -15.42 36.89
CA ALA A 221 -14.47 -16.62 36.83
C ALA A 221 -13.76 -17.73 37.60
N GLN A 222 -14.36 -18.20 38.71
CA GLN A 222 -13.89 -19.42 39.35
C GLN A 222 -13.95 -20.55 38.31
N PRO A 223 -12.89 -21.36 38.17
CA PRO A 223 -12.89 -22.46 37.22
C PRO A 223 -14.07 -23.37 37.53
N GLU A 224 -14.98 -23.55 36.56
CA GLU A 224 -15.92 -24.65 36.62
C GLU A 224 -15.10 -25.94 36.78
N PRO A 225 -15.51 -26.87 37.66
CA PRO A 225 -14.79 -28.13 37.82
C PRO A 225 -14.75 -28.83 36.46
N GLU A 226 -13.52 -29.06 35.97
CA GLU A 226 -13.25 -29.77 34.72
C GLU A 226 -14.06 -31.07 34.69
N PRO A 227 -14.92 -31.32 33.67
CA PRO A 227 -15.45 -32.65 33.46
C PRO A 227 -14.28 -33.61 33.22
N GLU A 228 -14.34 -34.79 33.85
CA GLU A 228 -13.33 -35.84 33.73
C GLU A 228 -12.96 -36.09 32.25
N PRO A 229 -11.67 -36.30 31.93
CA PRO A 229 -11.22 -36.39 30.54
C PRO A 229 -11.85 -37.61 29.86
N GLU A 230 -12.72 -37.35 28.89
CA GLU A 230 -13.13 -38.36 27.91
C GLU A 230 -11.89 -38.74 27.06
N PRO A 231 -11.74 -40.03 26.70
CA PRO A 231 -10.53 -40.55 26.08
C PRO A 231 -10.19 -39.81 24.79
N GLU A 232 -8.92 -39.47 24.63
CA GLU A 232 -8.32 -38.76 23.49
C GLU A 232 -8.90 -39.26 22.14
N PRO A 233 -9.63 -38.42 21.39
CA PRO A 233 -9.80 -38.65 19.97
C PRO A 233 -8.48 -38.38 19.25
N GLU A 234 -8.11 -39.29 18.36
CA GLU A 234 -6.92 -39.24 17.49
C GLU A 234 -6.82 -37.91 16.72
N PRO A 235 -5.61 -37.45 16.33
CA PRO A 235 -5.41 -36.15 15.69
C PRO A 235 -6.31 -36.02 14.47
N VAL A 236 -7.28 -35.12 14.58
CA VAL A 236 -8.11 -34.68 13.46
C VAL A 236 -7.21 -33.80 12.61
N HIS A 237 -6.68 -34.37 11.54
CA HIS A 237 -6.31 -33.59 10.38
C HIS A 237 -7.62 -32.96 9.88
N GLU A 238 -7.75 -31.63 10.01
CA GLU A 238 -8.72 -30.86 9.23
C GLU A 238 -8.25 -30.92 7.77
N GLU A 239 -8.52 -32.04 7.11
CA GLU A 239 -8.52 -32.10 5.65
C GLU A 239 -9.90 -31.66 5.16
N ASP A 240 -9.84 -30.81 4.15
CA ASP A 240 -10.76 -30.75 3.02
C ASP A 240 -11.81 -29.62 3.00
N ASP A 241 -11.33 -28.38 2.95
CA ASP A 241 -11.88 -27.39 2.02
C ASP A 241 -10.80 -27.08 0.95
N GLY A 242 -10.61 -28.04 0.03
CA GLY A 242 -10.08 -27.78 -1.31
C GLY A 242 -8.61 -27.34 -1.43
N GLY A 243 -7.64 -28.03 -0.84
CA GLY A 243 -6.22 -27.89 -1.23
C GLY A 243 -5.55 -26.54 -0.94
N ILE A 244 -6.16 -25.66 -0.13
CA ILE A 244 -5.62 -24.34 0.20
C ILE A 244 -4.73 -24.41 1.46
N THR A 245 -3.51 -23.88 1.39
CA THR A 245 -2.55 -23.74 2.51
C THR A 245 -2.07 -22.30 2.60
N VAL A 246 -1.86 -21.77 3.81
CA VAL A 246 -1.45 -20.36 4.02
C VAL A 246 -0.03 -20.31 4.58
N ASP A 247 0.83 -19.49 3.99
CA ASP A 247 2.22 -19.33 4.43
C ASP A 247 2.41 -18.24 5.51
N GLU A 248 3.66 -18.04 5.95
CA GLU A 248 4.03 -17.10 7.02
C GLU A 248 3.84 -15.62 6.61
N ASP A 249 3.85 -15.33 5.31
CA ASP A 249 3.59 -14.01 4.73
C ASP A 249 2.08 -13.77 4.53
N GLY A 250 1.25 -14.78 4.82
CA GLY A 250 -0.20 -14.75 4.67
C GLY A 250 -0.67 -15.03 3.23
N VAL A 251 0.23 -15.46 2.34
CA VAL A 251 -0.11 -15.84 0.97
C VAL A 251 -0.78 -17.19 0.99
N GLU A 252 -1.93 -17.28 0.33
CA GLU A 252 -2.66 -18.52 0.21
C GLU A 252 -2.22 -19.28 -1.04
N TRP A 253 -2.02 -20.59 -0.91
CA TRP A 253 -1.53 -21.50 -1.93
C TRP A 253 -2.56 -22.60 -2.16
N TYR A 254 -2.96 -22.82 -3.40
CA TYR A 254 -3.91 -23.86 -3.81
C TYR A 254 -3.28 -24.80 -4.84
N GLU A 255 -3.30 -26.10 -4.57
CA GLU A 255 -2.95 -27.12 -5.58
C GLU A 255 -4.24 -27.64 -6.24
N ASP A 256 -4.35 -27.52 -7.56
CA ASP A 256 -5.49 -28.06 -8.29
C ASP A 256 -5.39 -29.58 -8.53
N GLU A 257 -6.48 -30.18 -9.02
CA GLU A 257 -6.55 -31.62 -9.31
C GLU A 257 -5.57 -32.09 -10.41
N GLU A 258 -4.96 -31.16 -11.16
CA GLU A 258 -3.95 -31.43 -12.19
C GLU A 258 -2.51 -31.28 -11.65
N GLY A 259 -2.35 -30.89 -10.38
CA GLY A 259 -1.06 -30.65 -9.72
C GLY A 259 -0.44 -29.29 -10.05
N SER A 260 -1.23 -28.34 -10.55
CA SER A 260 -0.80 -26.96 -10.78
C SER A 260 -1.01 -26.14 -9.51
N TRP A 261 -0.01 -25.32 -9.18
CA TRP A 261 -0.04 -24.47 -8.00
C TRP A 261 -0.57 -23.09 -8.37
N TRP A 262 -1.43 -22.57 -7.51
CA TRP A 262 -2.03 -21.25 -7.59
C TRP A 262 -1.73 -20.51 -6.29
N TYR A 263 -1.49 -19.21 -6.34
CA TYR A 263 -1.28 -18.39 -5.15
C TYR A 263 -2.19 -17.16 -5.15
N ARG A 264 -2.45 -16.63 -3.96
CA ARG A 264 -3.25 -15.42 -3.73
C ARG A 264 -2.64 -14.59 -2.60
N ASP A 265 -2.28 -13.35 -2.92
CA ASP A 265 -1.76 -12.40 -1.94
C ASP A 265 -2.86 -11.95 -0.94
N PRO A 266 -2.48 -11.58 0.30
CA PRO A 266 -3.44 -11.11 1.30
C PRO A 266 -4.20 -9.86 0.81
N GLY A 267 -5.51 -10.02 0.56
CA GLY A 267 -6.40 -8.92 0.16
C GLY A 267 -6.76 -8.89 -1.33
N GLU A 268 -6.14 -9.71 -2.16
CA GLU A 268 -6.51 -9.87 -3.57
C GLU A 268 -7.64 -10.92 -3.72
N PRO A 269 -8.67 -10.67 -4.55
CA PRO A 269 -9.77 -11.61 -4.73
C PRO A 269 -9.47 -12.74 -5.72
N ASP A 270 -8.45 -12.58 -6.58
CA ASP A 270 -8.16 -13.47 -7.71
C ASP A 270 -6.96 -14.40 -7.45
N TRP A 271 -7.04 -15.64 -7.94
CA TRP A 271 -5.95 -16.62 -7.89
C TRP A 271 -5.03 -16.49 -9.10
N VAL A 272 -3.72 -16.53 -8.87
CA VAL A 272 -2.69 -16.45 -9.92
C VAL A 272 -1.98 -17.80 -10.06
N LEU A 273 -1.80 -18.27 -11.29
CA LEU A 273 -1.06 -19.50 -11.57
C LEU A 273 0.42 -19.30 -11.22
N TYR A 274 0.98 -20.18 -10.41
CA TYR A 274 2.40 -20.23 -10.13
C TYR A 274 3.13 -20.89 -11.31
N GLU A 275 3.97 -20.11 -11.99
CA GLU A 275 4.94 -20.63 -12.97
C GLU A 275 6.29 -20.83 -12.29
N GLU A 276 6.80 -22.08 -12.26
CA GLU A 276 8.14 -22.44 -11.72
C GLU A 276 9.30 -21.81 -12.51
#